data_AF-A0A562NLX7-F1
#
_entry.id   AF-A0A562NLX7-F1
#
_cell.length_a   1.000
_cell.length_b   1.000
_cell.length_c   1.000
_cell.angle_alpha   90.00
_cell.angle_beta   90.00
_cell.angle_gamma   90.00
#
_symmetry.space_group_name_H-M   'P 1'
#
loop_
_entity.id
_entity.type
_entity.pdbx_description
1 polymer ?
#
loop_
_entity_poly.entity_id
_entity_poly.type
_entity_poly.pdbx_seq_one_letter_code
_entity_poly.pdbx_strand_id
1 'polypeptide(L)' 'MKRPLLGSVRLPDAPPAYSQMAEIARNRVIEAEFAKTFRKGRDTEIGEGRLILTVPNGTRWQVTVSNAGALSAVAV' A
#
# COMPACT_ATOMS: atom_id res chain seq x y z
N MET A 1 6.41 3.82 -21.40
CA MET A 1 6.62 4.70 -20.22
C MET A 1 6.81 3.80 -19.01
N LYS A 2 8.02 3.76 -18.42
CA LYS A 2 8.36 2.82 -17.35
C LYS A 2 7.78 3.32 -16.02
N ARG A 3 6.90 2.53 -15.41
CA ARG A 3 6.39 2.79 -14.05
C ARG A 3 7.58 2.82 -13.07
N PRO A 4 7.75 3.84 -12.21
CA PRO A 4 8.70 3.75 -11.13
C PRO A 4 8.21 2.65 -10.18
N LEU A 5 9.02 1.60 -10.02
CA LEU A 5 8.80 0.61 -8.98
C LEU A 5 8.79 1.37 -7.65
N LEU A 6 7.72 1.23 -6.86
CA LEU A 6 7.70 1.58 -5.44
C LEU A 6 9.05 1.15 -4.86
N GLY A 7 9.77 2.09 -4.22
CA GLY A 7 11.13 1.88 -3.75
C GLY A 7 11.26 0.49 -3.12
N SER A 8 12.15 -0.32 -3.66
CA SER A 8 12.31 -1.71 -3.22
C SER A 8 12.67 -1.73 -1.75
N VAL A 9 11.79 -2.26 -0.90
CA VAL A 9 12.08 -2.50 0.51
C VAL A 9 13.26 -3.46 0.57
N ARG A 10 14.42 -2.98 1.01
CA ARG A 10 15.61 -3.81 1.23
C ARG A 10 15.66 -4.21 2.69
N LEU A 11 15.26 -5.45 2.96
CA LEU A 11 15.32 -6.02 4.30
C LEU A 11 16.77 -6.34 4.69
N PRO A 12 17.15 -6.20 5.97
CA PRO A 12 18.43 -6.68 6.47
C PRO A 12 18.55 -8.20 6.34
N ASP A 13 19.75 -8.67 5.99
CA ASP A 13 20.04 -10.10 5.90
C ASP A 13 19.85 -10.80 7.25
N ALA A 14 19.43 -12.06 7.20
CA ALA A 14 19.25 -12.84 8.41
C ALA A 14 20.61 -13.22 9.03
N PRO A 15 20.81 -12.99 10.34
CA PRO A 15 22.00 -13.49 11.01
C PRO A 15 21.99 -15.02 11.05
N PRO A 16 23.17 -15.67 11.10
CA PRO A 16 23.30 -17.14 11.09
C PRO A 16 22.77 -17.80 12.38
N ALA A 17 22.52 -17.03 13.43
CA ALA A 17 21.89 -17.47 14.67
C ALA A 17 20.85 -16.44 15.12
N TYR A 18 19.86 -16.88 15.88
CA TYR A 18 18.84 -15.99 16.42
C TYR A 18 19.47 -14.94 17.33
N SER A 19 19.14 -13.67 17.09
CA SER A 19 19.54 -12.55 17.92
C SER A 19 18.33 -11.65 18.14
N GLN A 20 17.94 -11.51 19.41
CA GLN A 20 16.81 -10.67 19.79
C GLN A 20 17.03 -9.21 19.37
N MET A 21 18.26 -8.69 19.49
CA MET A 21 18.59 -7.33 19.07
C MET A 21 18.46 -7.15 17.55
N ALA A 22 18.90 -8.14 16.76
CA ALA A 22 18.78 -8.10 15.31
C ALA A 22 17.30 -8.14 14.87
N GLU A 23 16.48 -8.93 15.55
CA GLU A 23 15.05 -9.04 15.25
C GLU A 23 14.29 -7.74 15.59
N ILE A 24 14.60 -7.11 16.73
CA ILE A 24 14.04 -5.80 17.09
C ILE A 24 14.39 -4.75 16.03
N ALA A 25 15.63 -4.72 15.55
CA ALA A 25 16.07 -3.79 14.53
C ALA A 25 15.33 -4.03 13.19
N ARG A 26 15.19 -5.29 12.78
CA ARG A 26 14.43 -5.67 11.57
C ARG A 26 12.97 -5.23 11.67
N ASN A 27 12.30 -5.52 12.78
CA ASN A 27 10.89 -5.19 12.97
C ASN A 27 10.65 -3.68 12.91
N ARG A 28 11.55 -2.87 13.49
CA ARG A 28 11.48 -1.40 13.38
C ARG A 28 11.56 -0.91 11.93
N VAL A 29 12.41 -1.51 11.10
CA VAL A 29 12.52 -1.15 9.68
C VAL A 29 11.24 -1.51 8.93
N ILE A 30 10.68 -2.70 9.17
CA ILE A 30 9.43 -3.14 8.56
C ILE A 30 8.28 -2.20 8.95
N GLU A 31 8.14 -1.89 10.23
CA GLU A 31 7.10 -1.00 10.74
C GLU A 31 7.23 0.42 10.18
N ALA A 32 8.45 0.96 10.10
CA ALA A 32 8.71 2.27 9.54
C ALA A 32 8.35 2.37 8.05
N GLU A 33 8.72 1.37 7.25
CA GLU A 33 8.40 1.34 5.81
C GLU A 33 6.92 1.05 5.55
N PHE A 34 6.29 0.22 6.39
CA PHE A 34 4.85 -0.03 6.31
C PHE A 34 4.04 1.21 6.65
N ALA A 35 4.45 1.96 7.68
CA ALA A 35 3.83 3.24 8.05
C ALA A 35 3.94 4.28 6.92
N LYS A 36 5.04 4.29 6.16
CA LYS A 36 5.22 5.17 4.98
C LYS A 36 4.31 4.76 3.81
N THR A 37 4.03 3.48 3.67
CA THR A 37 3.17 2.93 2.60
C THR A 37 1.68 3.12 2.92
N PHE A 38 1.33 3.14 4.19
CA PHE A 38 -0.05 3.33 4.64
C PHE A 38 -0.45 4.81 4.57
N ARG A 39 -1.07 5.20 3.45
CA ARG A 39 -1.51 6.58 3.17
C ARG A 39 -2.74 6.95 4.02
N LYS A 40 -2.55 7.15 5.32
CA LYS A 40 -3.54 7.79 6.20
C LYS A 40 -3.36 9.31 6.15
N GLY A 41 -4.39 10.04 5.76
CA GLY A 41 -4.41 11.52 5.80
C GLY A 41 -3.57 12.23 4.72
N ARG A 42 -3.28 11.58 3.60
CA ARG A 42 -2.62 12.19 2.43
C ARG A 42 -3.32 11.79 1.13
N ASP A 43 -3.29 12.71 0.16
CA ASP A 43 -3.82 12.47 -1.18
C ASP A 43 -3.16 11.25 -1.80
N THR A 44 -3.98 10.28 -2.19
CA THR A 44 -3.51 9.05 -2.84
C THR A 44 -3.69 9.21 -4.34
N GLU A 45 -2.61 9.53 -5.05
CA GLU A 45 -2.56 9.37 -6.50
C GLU A 45 -2.52 7.86 -6.82
N ILE A 46 -3.68 7.34 -7.22
CA ILE A 46 -3.82 6.06 -7.91
C ILE A 46 -3.74 6.42 -9.40
N GLY A 47 -2.81 5.81 -10.15
CA GLY A 47 -2.54 6.16 -11.57
C GLY A 47 -3.75 5.96 -12.49
N GLU A 48 -3.60 5.23 -13.60
CA GLU A 48 -4.76 4.98 -14.49
C GLU A 48 -5.81 4.06 -13.83
N GLY A 49 -6.75 4.70 -13.12
CA GLY A 49 -8.17 4.39 -13.03
C GLY A 49 -8.56 3.06 -12.42
N ARG A 50 -8.77 3.03 -11.10
CA ARG A 50 -9.82 2.27 -10.37
C ARG A 50 -9.49 2.23 -8.87
N LEU A 51 -10.38 2.75 -8.03
CA LEU A 51 -10.34 2.49 -6.59
C LEU A 51 -11.27 1.32 -6.28
N ILE A 52 -10.77 0.26 -5.64
CA ILE A 52 -11.61 -0.83 -5.13
C ILE A 52 -11.77 -0.69 -3.62
N LEU A 53 -13.01 -0.65 -3.16
CA LEU A 53 -13.38 -0.67 -1.76
C LEU A 53 -14.06 -2.00 -1.43
N THR A 54 -13.56 -2.71 -0.43
CA THR A 54 -14.18 -3.95 0.06
C THR A 54 -14.90 -3.65 1.37
N VAL A 55 -16.20 -3.91 1.42
CA VAL A 55 -16.98 -3.81 2.66
C VAL A 55 -16.77 -5.05 3.55
N PRO A 56 -17.06 -4.98 4.86
CA PRO A 56 -16.76 -6.07 5.80
C PRO A 56 -17.40 -7.42 5.45
N ASN A 57 -18.51 -7.41 4.73
CA ASN A 57 -19.19 -8.62 4.23
C ASN A 57 -18.53 -9.21 2.96
N GLY A 58 -17.43 -8.63 2.47
CA GLY A 58 -16.68 -9.08 1.31
C GLY A 58 -17.13 -8.49 -0.03
N THR A 59 -18.22 -7.73 -0.11
CA THR A 59 -18.63 -7.08 -1.36
C THR A 59 -17.60 -6.05 -1.81
N ARG A 60 -17.33 -6.00 -3.11
CA ARG A 60 -16.33 -5.11 -3.69
C ARG A 60 -17.03 -4.04 -4.51
N TRP A 61 -16.54 -2.82 -4.39
CA TRP A 61 -17.06 -1.65 -5.08
C TRP A 61 -15.93 -1.00 -5.85
N GLN A 62 -16.16 -0.75 -7.12
CA GLN A 62 -15.30 0.07 -7.97
C GLN A 62 -15.78 1.51 -7.92
N VAL A 63 -14.87 2.41 -7.57
CA VAL A 63 -15.07 3.85 -7.61
C VAL A 63 -14.23 4.43 -8.75
N THR A 64 -14.87 5.23 -9.59
CA THR A 64 -14.25 5.92 -10.74
C THR A 64 -14.68 7.36 -10.81
N VAL A 65 -13.79 8.23 -11.29
CA VAL A 65 -14.09 9.62 -11.63
C VAL A 65 -13.97 9.77 -13.14
N SER A 66 -15.02 10.26 -13.79
CA SER A 66 -14.99 10.53 -15.23
C SER A 66 -14.23 11.84 -15.53
N ASN A 67 -13.84 12.05 -16.79
CA ASN A 67 -13.23 13.32 -17.22
C ASN A 67 -14.17 14.54 -17.07
N ALA A 68 -15.48 14.31 -16.89
CA ALA A 68 -16.45 15.35 -16.58
C ALA A 68 -16.57 15.63 -15.06
N GLY A 69 -15.75 14.97 -14.22
CA GLY A 69 -15.78 15.10 -12.77
C GLY A 69 -16.89 14.28 -12.08
N ALA A 70 -17.58 13.39 -12.79
CA ALA A 70 -18.62 12.57 -12.19
C ALA A 70 -18.01 11.40 -11.40
N LEU A 71 -18.35 11.31 -10.11
CA LEU A 71 -17.99 10.20 -9.24
C LEU A 71 -19.06 9.09 -9.33
N SER A 72 -18.65 7.86 -9.62
CA SER A 72 -19.53 6.69 -9.67
C SER A 72 -19.00 5.53 -8.86
N ALA A 73 -19.90 4.77 -8.23
CA ALA A 73 -19.60 3.53 -7.53
C ALA A 73 -20.42 2.38 -8.11
N VAL A 74 -19.77 1.29 -8.51
CA VAL A 74 -20.41 0.11 -9.09
C VAL A 74 -19.90 -1.15 -8.38
N ALA A 75 -20.79 -2.08 -8.06
CA ALA A 75 -20.39 -3.37 -7.50
C ALA A 75 -19.58 -4.19 -8.53
N VAL A 76 -18.55 -4.90 -8.06
CA VAL A 76 -17.67 -5.75 -8.86
C VAL A 76 -17.85 -7.21 -8.48
#